data_AF-A0A7W7S4L7-F1
#
_entry.id   AF-A0A7W7S4L7-F1
#
_cell.length_a   1.000
_cell.length_b   1.000
_cell.length_c   1.000
_cell.angle_alpha   90.00
_cell.angle_beta   90.00
_cell.angle_gamma   90.00
#
_symmetry.space_group_name_H-M   'P 1'
#
loop_
_entity.id
_entity.type
_entity.pdbx_description
1 polymer ?
#
loop_
_entity_poly.entity_id
_entity_poly.type
_entity_poly.pdbx_seq_one_letter_code
_entity_poly.pdbx_strand_id
1 'polypeptide(L)'
;MTAQPVDHHGAGHDPDDILSRLPAEHRSQFLADYRAALEAAAEPWRYRQLQKVLHLWDLRALMYADPGHEQARAEAAAGINTVPAENIIPGWADLVAARAAGRPA
;
A
#
# COMPACT_ATOMS: atom_id res chain seq x y z
N MET A 1 -28.32 2.54 28.46
CA MET A 1 -27.29 2.23 27.45
C MET A 1 -27.01 3.51 26.66
N THR A 2 -25.90 4.19 26.95
CA THR A 2 -25.43 5.33 26.16
C THR A 2 -24.47 4.80 25.12
N ALA A 3 -24.83 4.90 23.84
CA ALA A 3 -23.91 4.62 22.75
C ALA A 3 -22.83 5.72 22.77
N GLN A 4 -21.63 5.38 23.25
CA GLN A 4 -20.47 6.23 23.03
C GLN A 4 -20.20 6.24 21.51
N PRO A 5 -19.94 7.42 20.92
CA PRO A 5 -19.51 7.47 19.53
C PRO A 5 -18.23 6.65 19.43
N VAL A 6 -18.21 5.67 18.53
CA VAL A 6 -16.96 5.06 18.10
C VAL A 6 -16.20 6.19 17.41
N ASP A 7 -15.07 6.61 17.99
CA ASP A 7 -14.14 7.49 17.31
C ASP A 7 -13.75 6.81 15.99
N HIS A 8 -14.42 7.22 14.91
CA HIS A 8 -14.12 6.80 13.54
C HIS A 8 -12.96 7.65 12.97
N HIS A 9 -12.11 8.17 13.85
CA HIS A 9 -10.78 8.63 13.51
C HIS A 9 -9.95 7.36 13.33
N GLY A 10 -9.88 6.87 12.10
CA GLY A 10 -9.21 5.62 11.73
C GLY A 10 -7.80 5.55 12.35
N ALA A 11 -7.67 4.77 13.42
CA ALA A 11 -6.39 4.36 13.95
C ALA A 11 -5.63 3.64 12.83
N GLY A 12 -4.62 4.29 12.26
CA GLY A 12 -3.80 3.72 11.17
C GLY A 12 -3.48 4.65 10.01
N HIS A 13 -4.12 5.82 9.90
CA HIS A 13 -3.83 6.76 8.79
C HIS A 13 -3.22 8.08 9.23
N ASP A 14 -2.75 8.18 10.48
CA ASP A 14 -2.03 9.37 10.93
C ASP A 14 -0.68 9.48 10.19
N PRO A 15 -0.43 10.58 9.45
CA PRO A 15 0.84 10.78 8.74
C PRO A 15 2.06 10.70 9.66
N ASP A 16 1.97 11.15 10.91
CA ASP A 16 3.08 11.13 11.86
C ASP A 16 3.41 9.70 12.33
N ASP A 17 2.38 8.88 12.59
CA ASP A 17 2.55 7.46 12.93
C ASP A 17 3.12 6.65 11.76
N ILE A 18 2.75 6.99 10.52
CA ILE A 18 3.32 6.37 9.32
C ILE A 18 4.80 6.78 9.19
N LEU A 19 5.13 8.07 9.35
CA LEU A 19 6.49 8.59 9.26
C LEU A 19 7.45 7.98 10.28
N SER A 20 6.97 7.75 11.51
CA SER A 20 7.77 7.19 12.59
C SER A 20 8.19 5.74 12.31
N ARG A 21 7.28 4.94 11.72
CA ARG A 21 7.49 3.54 11.34
C ARG A 21 8.28 3.38 10.04
N LEU A 22 8.23 4.37 9.15
CA LEU A 22 8.88 4.28 7.84
C LEU A 22 10.41 4.35 7.95
N PRO A 23 11.16 3.47 7.24
CA PRO A 23 12.60 3.63 7.08
C PRO A 23 12.98 4.95 6.40
N ALA A 24 14.16 5.48 6.73
CA ALA A 24 14.60 6.81 6.30
C ALA A 24 14.59 6.99 4.77
N GLU A 25 14.92 5.94 4.02
CA GLU A 25 14.95 5.92 2.55
C GLU A 25 13.58 6.16 1.90
N HIS A 26 12.49 5.79 2.57
CA HIS A 26 11.14 5.91 2.03
C HIS A 26 10.42 7.19 2.49
N ARG A 27 10.96 7.90 3.49
CA ARG A 27 10.32 9.10 4.08
C ARG A 27 10.16 10.23 3.08
N SER A 28 11.16 10.44 2.21
CA SER A 28 11.13 11.48 1.18
C SER A 28 10.02 11.23 0.15
N GLN A 29 9.86 9.99 -0.29
CA GLN A 29 8.81 9.60 -1.23
C GLN A 29 7.42 9.71 -0.59
N PHE A 30 7.26 9.27 0.67
CA PHE A 30 6.01 9.45 1.40
C PHE A 30 5.60 10.93 1.45
N LEU A 31 6.53 11.82 1.80
CA LEU A 31 6.25 13.26 1.87
C LEU A 31 5.90 13.86 0.52
N ALA A 32 6.52 13.41 -0.57
CA ALA A 32 6.18 13.85 -1.91
C ALA A 32 4.74 13.43 -2.30
N ASP A 33 4.40 12.16 -2.11
CA ASP A 33 3.07 11.62 -2.40
C ASP A 33 1.99 12.27 -1.53
N TYR A 34 2.28 12.49 -0.25
CA TYR A 34 1.39 13.15 0.70
C TYR A 34 1.11 14.60 0.31
N ARG A 35 2.14 15.38 -0.05
CA ARG A 35 1.96 16.77 -0.53
C ARG A 35 1.17 16.82 -1.82
N ALA A 36 1.48 15.96 -2.79
CA ALA A 36 0.73 15.89 -4.04
C ALA A 36 -0.75 15.55 -3.79
N ALA A 37 -1.02 14.65 -2.85
CA ALA A 37 -2.38 14.30 -2.45
C ALA A 37 -3.09 15.45 -1.72
N LEU A 38 -2.38 16.22 -0.88
CA LEU A 38 -2.91 17.41 -0.21
C LEU A 38 -3.24 18.54 -1.19
N GLU A 39 -2.35 18.84 -2.14
CA GLU A 39 -2.58 19.83 -3.18
C GLU A 39 -3.79 19.44 -4.06
N ALA A 40 -3.91 18.14 -4.35
CA ALA A 40 -5.10 17.61 -5.02
C ALA A 40 -6.35 17.64 -4.12
N ALA A 41 -6.21 17.61 -2.80
CA ALA A 41 -7.32 17.53 -1.85
C ALA A 41 -8.02 18.87 -1.56
N ALA A 42 -7.78 19.93 -2.35
CA ALA A 42 -8.45 21.22 -2.21
C ALA A 42 -10.00 21.15 -2.32
N GLU A 43 -10.54 20.01 -2.80
CA GLU A 43 -11.99 19.78 -2.91
C GLU A 43 -12.45 18.59 -2.05
N PRO A 44 -13.65 18.62 -1.43
CA PRO A 44 -14.10 17.61 -0.47
C PRO A 44 -14.13 16.16 -1.00
N TRP A 45 -14.39 15.94 -2.29
CA TRP A 45 -14.35 14.59 -2.87
C TRP A 45 -12.92 14.04 -3.03
N ARG A 46 -11.93 14.92 -3.01
CA ARG A 46 -10.50 14.59 -3.16
C ARG A 46 -9.84 14.24 -1.82
N TYR A 47 -10.54 14.45 -0.70
CA TYR A 47 -10.18 13.91 0.62
C TYR A 47 -10.09 12.37 0.62
N ARG A 48 -10.94 11.69 -0.15
CA ARG A 48 -10.86 10.22 -0.32
C ARG A 48 -9.55 9.78 -0.99
N GLN A 49 -8.95 10.64 -1.83
CA GLN A 49 -7.69 10.33 -2.49
C GLN A 49 -6.53 10.43 -1.51
N LEU A 50 -6.53 11.44 -0.64
CA LEU A 50 -5.59 11.53 0.47
C LEU A 50 -5.67 10.30 1.39
N GLN A 51 -6.88 9.89 1.77
CA GLN A 51 -7.08 8.69 2.59
C GLN A 51 -6.55 7.41 1.93
N LYS A 52 -6.69 7.26 0.61
CA LYS A 52 -6.10 6.12 -0.12
C LYS A 52 -4.57 6.14 -0.08
N VAL A 53 -3.96 7.33 -0.23
CA VAL A 53 -2.50 7.48 -0.16
C VAL A 53 -2.00 7.12 1.23
N LEU A 54 -2.64 7.64 2.28
CA LEU A 54 -2.28 7.33 3.66
C LEU A 54 -2.43 5.83 3.97
N HIS A 55 -3.52 5.20 3.53
CA HIS A 55 -3.72 3.76 3.71
C HIS A 55 -2.65 2.93 3.01
N LEU A 56 -2.28 3.29 1.78
CA LEU A 56 -1.23 2.58 1.05
C LEU A 56 0.12 2.70 1.76
N TRP A 57 0.42 3.89 2.29
CA TRP A 57 1.68 4.13 2.98
C TRP A 57 1.75 3.49 4.37
N ASP A 58 0.62 3.37 5.06
CA ASP A 58 0.53 2.58 6.30
C ASP A 58 0.88 1.10 6.06
N LEU A 59 0.28 0.48 5.03
CA LEU A 59 0.60 -0.90 4.65
C LEU A 59 2.08 -1.07 4.28
N ARG A 60 2.65 -0.10 3.56
CA ARG A 60 4.08 -0.09 3.24
C ARG A 60 4.93 0.05 4.50
N ALA A 61 4.56 0.90 5.45
CA ALA A 61 5.28 1.07 6.70
C ALA A 61 5.31 -0.24 7.50
N LEU A 62 4.19 -0.95 7.59
CA LEU A 62 4.12 -2.26 8.23
C LEU A 62 5.03 -3.28 7.54
N MET A 63 4.99 -3.32 6.21
CA MET A 63 5.82 -4.22 5.42
C MET A 63 7.31 -3.90 5.58
N TYR A 64 7.71 -2.64 5.51
CA TYR A 64 9.11 -2.23 5.66
C TYR A 64 9.66 -2.37 7.08
N ALA A 65 8.79 -2.30 8.09
CA ALA A 65 9.17 -2.51 9.48
C ALA A 65 9.39 -4.00 9.82
N ASP A 66 8.93 -4.93 8.98
CA ASP A 66 9.20 -6.36 9.14
C ASP A 66 10.71 -6.65 8.91
N PRO A 67 11.45 -7.13 9.93
CA PRO A 67 12.88 -7.45 9.80
C PRO A 67 13.18 -8.48 8.71
N GLY A 68 12.21 -9.33 8.36
CA GLY A 68 12.34 -10.34 7.30
C GLY A 68 12.09 -9.80 5.89
N HIS A 69 11.57 -8.57 5.75
CA HIS A 69 11.09 -8.06 4.47
C HIS A 69 12.18 -7.99 3.40
N GLU A 70 13.34 -7.41 3.70
CA GLU A 70 14.42 -7.28 2.71
C GLU A 70 15.00 -8.64 2.31
N GLN A 71 15.10 -9.57 3.26
CA GLN A 71 15.52 -10.95 2.98
C GLN A 71 14.48 -11.67 2.10
N ALA A 72 13.19 -11.57 2.43
CA ALA A 72 12.11 -12.16 1.64
C ALA A 72 12.06 -11.56 0.22
N ARG A 73 12.32 -10.25 0.08
CA ARG A 73 12.44 -9.60 -1.24
C ARG A 73 13.63 -10.13 -2.04
N ALA A 74 14.79 -10.29 -1.40
CA ALA A 74 15.97 -10.82 -2.06
C ALA A 74 15.76 -12.29 -2.50
N GLU A 75 15.17 -13.12 -1.65
CA GLU A 75 14.81 -14.50 -1.96
C GLU A 75 13.82 -14.58 -3.12
N ALA A 76 12.76 -13.77 -3.09
CA ALA A 76 11.78 -13.72 -4.18
C ALA A 76 12.43 -13.30 -5.51
N ALA A 77 13.32 -12.30 -5.50
CA ALA A 77 14.06 -11.89 -6.69
C ALA A 77 15.01 -12.97 -7.22
N ALA A 78 15.54 -13.81 -6.33
CA ALA A 78 16.37 -14.97 -6.67
C ALA A 78 15.56 -16.22 -7.03
N GLY A 79 14.21 -16.18 -6.98
CA GLY A 79 13.34 -17.34 -7.22
C GLY A 79 13.38 -18.39 -6.11
N ILE A 80 13.84 -18.02 -4.91
CA ILE A 80 13.93 -18.88 -3.74
C ILE A 80 12.61 -18.81 -2.97
N ASN A 81 12.10 -19.96 -2.51
CA ASN A 81 10.82 -20.07 -1.78
C ASN A 81 9.59 -19.53 -2.55
N THR A 82 9.68 -19.39 -3.87
CA THR A 82 8.56 -18.91 -4.71
C THR A 82 7.80 -20.07 -5.35
N VAL A 83 6.49 -19.96 -5.45
CA VAL A 83 5.66 -20.82 -6.30
C VAL A 83 5.17 -19.99 -7.49
N PRO A 84 5.31 -20.46 -8.74
CA PRO A 84 4.77 -19.77 -9.91
C PRO A 84 3.27 -19.53 -9.76
N ALA A 85 2.81 -18.33 -10.11
CA ALA A 85 1.43 -17.92 -9.90
C ALA A 85 0.44 -18.78 -10.70
N GLU A 86 0.83 -19.27 -11.87
CA GLU A 86 0.08 -20.22 -12.70
C GLU A 86 -0.21 -21.56 -12.01
N ASN A 87 0.59 -21.94 -11.02
CA ASN A 87 0.40 -23.19 -10.27
C ASN A 87 -0.60 -23.05 -9.12
N ILE A 88 -0.86 -21.83 -8.65
CA ILE A 88 -1.71 -21.56 -7.47
C ILE A 88 -3.00 -20.84 -7.85
N ILE A 89 -2.96 -19.99 -8.87
CA ILE A 89 -4.07 -19.13 -9.27
C ILE A 89 -4.69 -19.69 -10.57
N PRO A 90 -5.90 -20.26 -10.51
CA PRO A 90 -6.59 -20.74 -11.70
C PRO A 90 -6.80 -19.61 -12.72
N GLY A 91 -6.54 -19.88 -14.00
CA GLY A 91 -6.72 -18.91 -15.09
C GLY A 91 -5.67 -17.80 -15.13
N TRP A 92 -4.57 -17.90 -14.37
CA TRP A 92 -3.52 -16.88 -14.33
C TRP A 92 -2.93 -16.55 -15.72
N ALA A 93 -2.66 -17.57 -16.54
CA ALA A 93 -2.12 -17.39 -17.88
C ALA A 93 -3.07 -16.56 -18.77
N ASP A 94 -4.39 -16.77 -18.64
CA ASP A 94 -5.40 -16.04 -19.40
C ASP A 94 -5.48 -14.57 -18.96
N LEU A 95 -5.36 -14.30 -17.65
CA LEU A 95 -5.31 -12.94 -17.12
C LEU A 95 -4.07 -12.17 -17.61
N VAL A 96 -2.91 -12.82 -17.63
CA VAL A 96 -1.66 -12.23 -18.16
C VAL A 96 -1.81 -11.93 -19.65
N ALA A 97 -2.36 -12.87 -20.42
CA ALA A 97 -2.61 -12.70 -21.85
C ALA A 97 -3.63 -11.58 -22.13
N ALA A 98 -4.71 -11.49 -21.35
CA ALA A 98 -5.73 -10.44 -21.48
C ALA A 98 -5.13 -9.04 -21.23
N ARG A 99 -4.31 -8.91 -20.18
CA ARG A 99 -3.60 -7.67 -19.86
C ARG A 99 -2.60 -7.28 -20.96
N ALA A 100 -1.83 -8.23 -21.49
CA ALA A 100 -0.89 -7.98 -22.59
C ALA A 100 -1.62 -7.54 -23.88
N ALA A 101 -2.83 -8.05 -24.11
CA ALA A 101 -3.68 -7.68 -25.24
C ALA A 101 -4.45 -6.36 -25.06
N GLY A 102 -4.29 -5.65 -23.93
CA GLY A 102 -4.98 -4.39 -23.64
C GLY A 102 -6.50 -4.53 -23.45
N ARG A 103 -7.00 -5.74 -23.20
CA ARG A 103 -8.40 -5.97 -22.89
C ARG A 103 -8.60 -5.84 -21.37
N PRO A 104 -9.62 -5.10 -20.89
CA PRO A 104 -9.97 -5.19 -19.49
C PRO A 104 -10.38 -6.65 -19.18
N ALA A 105 -9.90 -7.14 -18.03
CA ALA A 105 -10.20 -8.47 -17.51
C ALA A 105 -11.70 -8.67 -17.30
#